data_AF-A0A2V8EJP0-F1
#
_entry.id   AF-A0A2V8EJP0-F1
#
_cell.length_a   1.000
_cell.length_b   1.000
_cell.length_c   1.000
_cell.angle_alpha   90.00
_cell.angle_beta   90.00
_cell.angle_gamma   90.00
#
_symmetry.space_group_name_H-M   'P 1'
#
loop_
_entity.id
_entity.type
_entity.pdbx_description
1 polymer ?
#
loop_
_entity_poly.entity_id
_entity_poly.type
_entity_poly.pdbx_seq_one_letter_code
_entity_poly.pdbx_strand_id
1 'polypeptide(L)'
;DGRVDRWEYYPSEATVAKTGLRPFQAPERVERATRYDGKVSRWEYFEQGALVRVEEDTDGDGKIDKWETYKDGSLAEMALDTDHLGKPSRRLIYKSDGSLDHVETLH
;
A
#
# COMPACT_ATOMS: atom_id res chain seq x y z
N ASP A 1 -21.55 5.45 12.72
CA ASP A 1 -21.07 5.09 14.07
C ASP A 1 -19.67 5.66 14.39
N GLY A 2 -19.14 6.59 13.58
CA GLY A 2 -17.92 7.33 13.93
C GLY A 2 -16.62 6.54 13.75
N ARG A 3 -16.64 5.39 13.06
CA ARG A 3 -15.42 4.63 12.74
C ARG A 3 -14.60 5.42 11.72
N VAL A 4 -13.37 5.72 12.10
CA VAL A 4 -12.38 6.29 11.21
C VAL A 4 -11.84 5.13 10.39
N ASP A 5 -12.16 5.09 9.10
CA ASP A 5 -11.70 4.02 8.20
C ASP A 5 -10.31 4.30 7.61
N ARG A 6 -9.72 5.47 7.92
CA ARG A 6 -8.47 5.95 7.33
C ARG A 6 -7.61 6.75 8.29
N TRP A 7 -6.33 6.37 8.40
CA TRP A 7 -5.29 7.14 9.08
C TRP A 7 -4.24 7.63 8.08
N GLU A 8 -3.75 8.86 8.25
CA GLU A 8 -2.71 9.46 7.41
C GLU A 8 -1.52 9.86 8.28
N TYR A 9 -0.31 9.51 7.84
CA TYR A 9 0.95 9.85 8.49
C TYR A 9 1.73 10.80 7.59
N TYR A 10 2.34 11.83 8.17
CA TYR A 10 3.08 12.87 7.45
C TYR A 10 4.51 12.96 8.02
N PRO A 11 5.53 13.21 7.19
CA PRO A 11 6.92 13.27 7.63
C PRO A 11 7.17 14.42 8.62
N SER A 12 8.09 14.22 9.56
CA SER A 12 8.34 15.14 10.70
C SER A 12 8.84 16.53 10.31
N GLU A 13 9.41 16.71 9.12
CA GLU A 13 9.78 18.03 8.58
C GLU A 13 8.57 18.87 8.11
N ALA A 14 7.35 18.31 8.15
CA ALA A 14 6.10 19.05 7.99
C ALA A 14 5.82 19.94 9.22
N THR A 15 6.74 20.86 9.51
CA THR A 15 6.54 21.89 10.55
C THR A 15 5.51 22.90 10.04
N VAL A 16 4.28 22.69 10.49
CA VAL A 16 3.14 23.64 10.59
C VAL A 16 3.41 25.02 9.99
N ALA A 17 2.91 25.25 8.77
CA ALA A 17 2.62 26.61 8.35
C ALA A 17 1.53 27.17 9.28
N LYS A 18 1.81 28.30 9.96
CA LYS A 18 0.90 29.05 10.86
C LYS A 18 -0.40 29.57 10.20
N THR A 19 -0.72 29.10 8.99
CA THR A 19 -1.85 29.55 8.17
C THR A 19 -3.06 28.62 8.21
N GLY A 20 -3.00 27.48 8.93
CA GLY A 20 -4.13 26.53 9.00
C GLY A 20 -4.45 25.84 7.67
N LEU A 21 -3.65 26.10 6.65
CA LEU A 21 -3.64 25.39 5.38
C LEU A 21 -2.58 24.31 5.53
N ARG A 22 -2.99 23.04 5.50
CA ARG A 22 -2.04 21.94 5.30
C ARG A 22 -1.37 22.24 3.95
N PRO A 23 -0.04 22.47 3.88
CA PRO A 23 0.62 22.41 2.59
C PRO A 23 0.26 21.07 1.96
N PHE A 24 0.08 21.03 0.64
CA PHE A 24 -0.27 19.85 -0.17
C PHE A 24 0.83 18.78 -0.15
N GLN A 25 1.39 18.46 1.01
CA GLN A 25 2.28 17.33 1.20
C GLN A 25 1.42 16.07 1.19
N ALA A 26 1.74 15.17 0.28
CA ALA A 26 1.20 13.82 0.31
C ALA A 26 1.66 13.14 1.62
N PRO A 27 0.80 12.32 2.24
CA PRO A 27 1.17 11.52 3.40
C PRO A 27 2.30 10.56 3.02
N GLU A 28 3.24 10.28 3.93
CA GLU A 28 4.24 9.22 3.73
C GLU A 28 3.59 7.82 3.80
N ARG A 29 2.50 7.71 4.56
CA ARG A 29 1.76 6.45 4.73
C ARG A 29 0.29 6.71 4.97
N VAL A 30 -0.55 5.89 4.36
CA VAL A 30 -2.00 5.85 4.62
C VAL A 30 -2.38 4.44 5.05
N GLU A 31 -3.14 4.34 6.12
CA GLU A 31 -3.72 3.08 6.59
C GLU A 31 -5.22 3.10 6.34
N ARG A 32 -5.78 1.99 5.86
CA ARG A 32 -7.21 1.86 5.55
C ARG A 32 -7.80 0.55 6.06
N ALA A 33 -9.02 0.63 6.57
CA ALA A 33 -9.88 -0.53 6.78
C ALA A 33 -10.70 -0.79 5.50
N THR A 34 -10.33 -1.79 4.71
CA THR A 34 -11.01 -2.07 3.43
C THR A 34 -12.26 -2.95 3.57
N ARG A 35 -12.50 -3.50 4.77
CA ARG A 35 -13.57 -4.48 5.01
C ARG A 35 -14.72 -4.01 5.88
N TYR A 36 -14.74 -2.73 6.23
CA TYR A 36 -15.77 -2.12 7.09
C TYR A 36 -15.94 -2.80 8.47
N ASP A 37 -14.96 -3.62 8.87
CA ASP A 37 -14.88 -4.25 10.20
C ASP A 37 -14.13 -3.35 11.21
N GLY A 38 -13.59 -2.23 10.74
CA GLY A 38 -12.82 -1.27 11.53
C GLY A 38 -11.36 -1.69 11.76
N LYS A 39 -10.90 -2.80 11.15
CA LYS A 39 -9.50 -3.22 11.21
C LYS A 39 -8.76 -2.71 10.00
N VAL A 40 -7.58 -2.13 10.23
CA VAL A 40 -6.67 -1.79 9.12
C VAL A 40 -6.28 -3.08 8.42
N SER A 41 -6.49 -3.10 7.12
CA SER A 41 -6.17 -4.22 6.23
C SER A 41 -5.32 -3.78 5.05
N ARG A 42 -5.07 -2.48 4.88
CA ARG A 42 -4.29 -1.93 3.77
C ARG A 42 -3.40 -0.79 4.23
N TRP A 43 -2.13 -0.86 3.84
CA TRP A 43 -1.11 0.16 4.09
C TRP A 43 -0.56 0.64 2.76
N GLU A 44 -0.68 1.93 2.48
CA GLU A 44 -0.19 2.60 1.27
C GLU A 44 1.01 3.47 1.66
N TYR A 45 2.13 3.34 0.94
CA TYR A 45 3.37 4.08 1.19
C TYR A 45 3.69 4.99 0.02
N PHE A 46 4.06 6.24 0.32
CA PHE A 46 4.33 7.25 -0.68
C PHE A 46 5.73 7.85 -0.48
N GLU A 47 6.41 8.10 -1.60
CA GLU A 47 7.67 8.84 -1.64
C GLU A 47 7.49 10.05 -2.55
N GLN A 48 7.85 11.23 -2.06
CA GLN A 48 7.70 12.50 -2.79
C GLN A 48 6.28 12.71 -3.36
N GLY A 49 5.28 12.09 -2.71
CA GLY A 49 3.88 12.12 -3.11
C GLY A 49 3.45 11.17 -4.23
N ALA A 50 4.33 10.31 -4.71
CA ALA A 50 3.97 9.17 -5.55
C ALA A 50 3.76 7.92 -4.70
N LEU A 51 2.71 7.14 -4.98
CA LEU A 51 2.52 5.82 -4.39
C LEU A 51 3.63 4.90 -4.89
N VAL A 52 4.37 4.27 -3.97
CA VAL A 52 5.49 3.37 -4.30
C VAL A 52 5.24 1.94 -3.86
N ARG A 53 4.42 1.73 -2.82
CA ARG A 53 4.16 0.40 -2.27
C ARG A 53 2.77 0.31 -1.63
N VAL A 54 2.15 -0.85 -1.74
CA VAL A 54 0.96 -1.24 -0.97
C VAL A 54 1.22 -2.58 -0.31
N GLU A 55 0.78 -2.72 0.94
CA GLU A 55 0.66 -3.99 1.66
C GLU A 55 -0.80 -4.19 2.03
N GLU A 56 -1.33 -5.39 1.83
CA GLU A 56 -2.73 -5.69 2.06
C GLU A 56 -2.93 -7.08 2.67
N ASP A 57 -3.69 -7.11 3.77
CA ASP A 57 -4.32 -8.29 4.35
C ASP A 57 -5.70 -8.45 3.69
N THR A 58 -5.78 -9.43 2.80
CA THR A 58 -6.81 -9.66 1.81
C THR A 58 -7.80 -10.75 2.24
N ASP A 59 -7.47 -11.55 3.28
CA ASP A 59 -8.38 -12.50 3.96
C ASP A 59 -8.77 -12.19 5.43
N GLY A 60 -8.05 -11.28 6.11
CA GLY A 60 -8.42 -10.61 7.35
C GLY A 60 -7.90 -11.34 8.59
N ASP A 61 -6.93 -12.23 8.38
CA ASP A 61 -6.32 -13.05 9.43
C ASP A 61 -5.26 -12.30 10.25
N GLY A 62 -4.94 -11.05 9.86
CA GLY A 62 -3.93 -10.21 10.49
C GLY A 62 -2.53 -10.36 9.89
N LYS A 63 -2.37 -11.09 8.78
CA LYS A 63 -1.13 -11.23 8.03
C LYS A 63 -1.29 -10.60 6.65
N ILE A 64 -0.22 -10.00 6.16
CA ILE A 64 -0.19 -9.50 4.79
C ILE A 64 -0.07 -10.72 3.86
N ASP A 65 -0.98 -10.81 2.90
CA ASP A 65 -0.93 -11.81 1.83
C ASP A 65 -0.74 -11.19 0.43
N LYS A 66 -0.72 -9.86 0.34
CA LYS A 66 -0.54 -9.14 -0.92
C LYS A 66 0.38 -7.94 -0.77
N TRP A 67 1.32 -7.82 -1.70
CA TRP A 67 2.22 -6.67 -1.84
C TRP A 67 2.17 -6.14 -3.27
N GLU A 68 2.12 -4.82 -3.43
CA GLU A 68 2.21 -4.16 -4.74
C GLU A 68 3.37 -3.16 -4.70
N THR A 69 4.16 -3.09 -5.77
CA THR A 69 5.21 -2.07 -5.95
C THR A 69 4.93 -1.28 -7.23
N TYR A 70 5.03 0.04 -7.13
CA TYR A 70 4.73 0.97 -8.21
C TYR A 70 5.99 1.70 -8.64
N LYS A 71 6.13 1.91 -9.95
CA LYS A 71 7.23 2.66 -10.56
C LYS A 71 6.64 3.61 -11.59
N ASP A 72 7.04 4.89 -11.53
CA ASP A 72 6.56 5.94 -12.44
C ASP A 72 5.02 6.00 -12.53
N GLY A 73 4.35 5.78 -11.39
CA GLY A 73 2.89 5.78 -11.28
C GLY A 73 2.18 4.53 -11.82
N SER A 74 2.92 3.52 -12.29
CA SER A 74 2.38 2.26 -12.82
C SER A 74 2.73 1.08 -11.93
N LEU A 75 1.85 0.08 -11.86
CA LEU A 75 2.14 -1.18 -11.15
C LEU A 75 3.28 -1.89 -11.86
N ALA A 76 4.40 -2.09 -11.16
CA ALA A 76 5.57 -2.78 -11.68
C ALA A 76 5.63 -4.24 -11.21
N GLU A 77 5.14 -4.49 -10.00
CA GLU A 77 5.17 -5.82 -9.39
C GLU A 77 3.97 -6.02 -8.47
N MET A 78 3.39 -7.22 -8.49
CA MET A 78 2.49 -7.71 -7.45
C MET A 78 3.00 -9.04 -6.91
N ALA A 79 3.17 -9.15 -5.60
CA ALA A 79 3.53 -10.38 -4.93
C ALA A 79 2.36 -10.86 -4.05
N LEU A 80 2.16 -12.18 -3.99
CA LEU A 80 1.07 -12.84 -3.29
C LEU A 80 1.61 -13.97 -2.42
N ASP A 81 1.07 -14.13 -1.23
CA ASP A 81 1.21 -15.30 -0.36
C ASP A 81 -0.03 -16.20 -0.53
N THR A 82 0.01 -17.09 -1.51
CA THR A 82 -1.12 -17.98 -1.81
C THR A 82 -1.14 -19.25 -0.97
N ASP A 83 -0.10 -19.51 -0.18
CA ASP A 83 0.02 -20.69 0.68
C ASP A 83 -0.02 -20.35 2.18
N HIS A 84 -0.22 -19.07 2.51
CA HIS A 84 -0.40 -18.51 3.85
C HIS A 84 0.82 -18.75 4.76
N LEU A 85 2.02 -18.71 4.20
CA LEU A 85 3.27 -18.91 4.93
C LEU A 85 3.86 -17.61 5.53
N GLY A 86 3.19 -16.48 5.36
CA GLY A 86 3.62 -15.15 5.78
C GLY A 86 4.69 -14.53 4.87
N LYS A 87 4.87 -15.07 3.66
CA LYS A 87 5.86 -14.63 2.68
C LYS A 87 5.31 -14.84 1.27
N PRO A 88 5.74 -14.05 0.27
CA PRO A 88 5.29 -14.27 -1.09
C PRO A 88 5.63 -15.67 -1.61
N SER A 89 4.62 -16.35 -2.16
CA SER A 89 4.72 -17.61 -2.91
C SER A 89 4.64 -17.39 -4.43
N ARG A 90 4.13 -16.23 -4.86
CA ARG A 90 3.98 -15.87 -6.29
C ARG A 90 4.30 -14.40 -6.52
N ARG A 91 4.93 -14.10 -7.65
CA ARG A 91 5.21 -12.72 -8.10
C ARG A 91 4.76 -12.54 -9.54
N LEU A 92 4.12 -11.42 -9.83
CA LEU A 92 3.69 -10.99 -11.16
C LEU A 92 4.48 -9.74 -11.50
N ILE A 93 5.22 -9.78 -12.61
CA ILE A 93 6.03 -8.66 -13.10
C ILE A 93 5.30 -8.01 -14.27
N TYR A 94 5.19 -6.69 -14.26
CA TYR A 94 4.50 -5.92 -15.28
C TYR A 94 5.47 -5.03 -16.06
N LYS A 95 5.16 -4.82 -17.34
CA LYS A 95 5.82 -3.82 -18.18
C LYS A 95 5.27 -2.44 -17.89
N SER A 96 5.98 -1.40 -18.33
CA SER A 96 5.54 0.00 -18.16
C SER A 96 4.23 0.34 -18.88
N ASP A 97 3.77 -0.48 -19.83
CA ASP A 97 2.46 -0.34 -20.47
C ASP A 97 1.32 -1.00 -19.69
N GLY A 98 1.61 -1.58 -18.53
CA GLY A 98 0.66 -2.28 -17.67
C GLY A 98 0.38 -3.73 -18.08
N SER A 99 0.98 -4.22 -19.16
CA SER A 99 0.86 -5.64 -19.54
C SER A 99 1.69 -6.52 -18.60
N LEU A 100 1.19 -7.72 -18.31
CA LEU A 100 1.93 -8.73 -17.56
C LEU A 100 3.12 -9.21 -18.41
N ASP A 101 4.33 -9.07 -17.87
CA ASP A 101 5.55 -9.58 -18.50
C ASP A 101 5.70 -11.08 -18.24
N HIS A 102 5.80 -11.47 -16.97
CA HIS A 102 5.90 -12.87 -16.55
C HIS A 102 5.44 -13.08 -15.11
N VAL A 103 5.36 -14.35 -14.71
CA VAL A 103 4.99 -14.79 -13.37
C VAL A 103 6.11 -15.66 -12.83
N GLU A 104 6.52 -15.39 -11.60
CA GLU A 104 7.45 -16.22 -10.84
C GLU A 104 6.69 -17.00 -9.76
N THR A 105 7.02 -18.27 -9.60
CA THR A 105 6.58 -19.10 -8.47
C THR A 105 7.76 -19.31 -7.53
N LEU A 106 7.57 -18.91 -6.28
CA LEU A 106 8.57 -18.95 -5.22
C LEU A 106 8.35 -20.21 -4.39
N HIS A 107 9.44 -20.84 -3.95
CA HIS A 107 9.44 -22.09 -3.18
C HIS A 107 10.17 -21.87 -1.85
#